data_AF-A0A1F5G1D5-F1
#
_entry.id   AF-A0A1F5G1D5-F1
#
_cell.length_a   1.000
_cell.length_b   1.000
_cell.length_c   1.000
_cell.angle_alpha   90.00
_cell.angle_beta   90.00
_cell.angle_gamma   90.00
#
_symmetry.space_group_name_H-M   'P 1'
#
loop_
_entity.id
_entity.type
_entity.pdbx_description
1 polymer ?
#
loop_
_entity_poly.entity_id
_entity_poly.type
_entity_poly.pdbx_seq_one_letter_code
_entity_poly.pdbx_strand_id
1 'polypeptide(L)'
;MLPKISLKDKYKLPDKLKVLIIKSKSGGLTAKLVDYPGCITHAQSMGELIENLNDAVLTYFEVPRNEAVMADFVYAPTQPTLRLKIKPKEKPNIFVPVFPTYSHA
;
A
#
# COMPACT_ATOMS: atom_id res chain seq x y z
N MET A 1 35.15 -1.28 -7.56
CA MET A 1 33.71 -1.59 -7.38
C MET A 1 32.97 -0.27 -7.35
N LEU A 2 32.06 -0.03 -8.30
CA LEU A 2 31.14 1.11 -8.19
C LEU A 2 30.19 0.83 -7.02
N PRO A 3 29.89 1.81 -6.14
CA PRO A 3 28.93 1.60 -5.06
C PRO A 3 27.58 1.27 -5.68
N LYS A 4 27.02 0.10 -5.32
CA LYS A 4 25.65 -0.26 -5.69
C LYS A 4 24.73 0.68 -4.89
N ILE A 5 24.23 1.73 -5.54
CA ILE A 5 23.25 2.64 -4.93
C ILE A 5 22.05 1.79 -4.52
N SER A 6 21.64 1.89 -3.26
CA SER A 6 20.49 1.13 -2.78
C SER A 6 19.22 1.67 -3.43
N LEU A 7 18.24 0.79 -3.65
CA LEU A 7 16.95 1.18 -4.23
C LEU A 7 16.23 2.19 -3.31
N LYS A 8 16.44 2.09 -1.98
CA LYS A 8 15.95 3.07 -1.01
C LYS A 8 16.52 4.47 -1.24
N ASP A 9 17.83 4.58 -1.44
CA ASP A 9 18.48 5.88 -1.65
C ASP A 9 18.07 6.49 -3.00
N LYS A 10 18.02 5.66 -4.05
CA LYS A 10 17.67 6.09 -5.41
C LYS A 10 16.26 6.71 -5.48
N TYR A 11 15.27 6.07 -4.84
CA TYR A 11 13.88 6.52 -4.89
C TYR A 11 13.42 7.24 -3.61
N LYS A 12 14.36 7.54 -2.70
CA LYS A 12 14.09 8.20 -1.40
C LYS A 12 12.98 7.50 -0.62
N LEU A 13 13.02 6.17 -0.61
CA LEU A 13 12.03 5.36 0.09
C LEU A 13 12.18 5.54 1.60
N PRO A 14 11.07 5.61 2.36
CA PRO A 14 11.13 5.84 3.80
C PRO A 14 11.70 4.63 4.53
N ASP A 15 12.43 4.85 5.62
CA ASP A 15 12.90 3.73 6.45
C ASP A 15 11.78 3.05 7.23
N LYS A 16 10.70 3.78 7.52
CA LYS A 16 9.56 3.31 8.31
C LYS A 16 8.26 3.83 7.69
N LEU A 17 7.23 2.97 7.71
CA LEU A 17 5.88 3.32 7.27
C LEU A 17 4.92 3.35 8.46
N LYS A 18 4.07 4.37 8.51
CA LYS A 18 2.88 4.36 9.37
C LYS A 18 1.72 3.79 8.59
N VAL A 19 1.32 2.57 8.94
CA VAL A 19 0.24 1.84 8.25
C VAL A 19 -0.94 1.65 9.19
N LEU A 20 -2.11 2.11 8.75
CA LEU A 20 -3.39 1.80 9.39
C LEU A 20 -3.98 0.54 8.75
N ILE A 21 -4.10 -0.54 9.53
CA ILE A 21 -4.74 -1.79 9.10
C ILE A 21 -6.18 -1.83 9.63
N ILE A 22 -7.13 -2.03 8.73
CA ILE A 22 -8.56 -2.12 9.02
C ILE A 22 -9.04 -3.51 8.61
N LYS A 23 -9.61 -4.26 9.55
CA LYS A 23 -10.24 -5.56 9.27
C LYS A 23 -11.72 -5.36 8.94
N SER A 24 -12.16 -5.89 7.80
CA SER A 24 -13.56 -5.92 7.40
C SER A 24 -14.34 -6.93 8.24
N LYS A 25 -15.65 -6.68 8.41
CA LYS A 25 -16.59 -7.67 8.99
C LYS A 25 -16.62 -8.98 8.20
N SER A 26 -16.36 -8.93 6.89
CA SER A 26 -16.33 -10.10 5.99
C SER A 26 -14.99 -10.84 5.95
N GLY A 27 -13.98 -10.43 6.73
CA GLY A 27 -12.70 -11.15 6.87
C GLY A 27 -11.50 -10.52 6.17
N GLY A 28 -11.72 -9.69 5.14
CA GLY A 28 -10.62 -9.01 4.42
C GLY A 28 -9.90 -7.93 5.24
N LEU A 29 -8.70 -7.56 4.80
CA LEU A 29 -7.83 -6.54 5.38
C LEU A 29 -7.65 -5.37 4.40
N THR A 30 -7.61 -4.17 4.93
CA THR A 30 -7.26 -2.94 4.20
C THR A 30 -6.09 -2.28 4.90
N ALA A 31 -5.00 -1.99 4.18
CA ALA A 31 -3.91 -1.16 4.66
C ALA A 31 -3.98 0.23 4.01
N LYS A 32 -3.80 1.27 4.83
CA LYS A 32 -3.66 2.66 4.38
C LYS A 32 -2.34 3.22 4.90
N LEU A 33 -1.51 3.78 4.05
CA LEU A 33 -0.33 4.50 4.50
C LEU A 33 -0.75 5.90 4.95
N VAL A 34 -0.52 6.21 6.22
CA VAL A 34 -1.00 7.45 6.85
C VAL A 34 -0.30 8.67 6.28
N ASP A 35 1.01 8.56 6.05
CA ASP A 35 1.85 9.66 5.57
C ASP A 35 1.83 9.78 4.02
N TYR A 36 1.16 8.86 3.32
CA TYR A 36 1.15 8.77 1.85
C TYR A 36 -0.29 8.66 1.30
N PRO A 37 -1.00 9.80 1.14
CA PRO A 37 -2.39 9.83 0.72
C PRO A 37 -2.60 9.11 -0.63
N GLY A 38 -3.62 8.26 -0.70
CA GLY A 38 -3.94 7.47 -1.89
C GLY A 38 -3.22 6.11 -1.97
N CYS A 39 -2.18 5.88 -1.17
CA CYS A 39 -1.57 4.55 -1.07
C CYS A 39 -2.42 3.66 -0.16
N ILE A 40 -3.30 2.90 -0.79
CA ILE A 40 -4.27 2.00 -0.15
C ILE A 40 -4.17 0.64 -0.83
N THR A 41 -4.16 -0.42 -0.03
CA THR A 41 -4.15 -1.79 -0.53
C THR A 41 -5.05 -2.70 0.27
N HIS A 42 -5.44 -3.82 -0.31
CA HIS A 42 -6.35 -4.80 0.27
C HIS A 42 -5.79 -6.21 0.13
N ALA A 43 -6.16 -7.10 1.04
CA ALA A 43 -5.75 -8.51 1.03
C ALA A 43 -6.72 -9.38 1.85
N GLN A 44 -6.69 -10.69 1.65
CA GLN A 44 -7.45 -11.66 2.43
C GLN A 44 -6.67 -12.22 3.63
N SER A 45 -5.35 -12.11 3.60
CA SER A 45 -4.46 -12.58 4.67
C SER A 45 -3.40 -11.53 5.02
N MET A 46 -2.75 -11.70 6.17
CA MET A 46 -1.65 -10.81 6.57
C MET A 46 -0.43 -10.95 5.66
N GLY A 47 -0.13 -12.16 5.18
CA GLY A 47 0.98 -12.38 4.24
C GLY A 47 0.77 -11.64 2.92
N GLU A 48 -0.41 -11.83 2.32
CA GLU A 48 -0.81 -11.11 1.11
C GLU A 48 -0.88 -9.59 1.35
N LEU A 49 -1.27 -9.14 2.55
CA LEU A 49 -1.27 -7.72 2.88
C LEU A 49 0.14 -7.14 2.86
N ILE A 50 1.14 -7.88 3.34
CA ILE A 50 2.55 -7.46 3.31
C ILE A 50 3.03 -7.37 1.87
N GLU A 51 2.74 -8.38 1.03
CA GLU A 51 3.10 -8.37 -0.39
C GLU A 51 2.49 -7.16 -1.12
N ASN A 52 1.17 -7.01 -1.01
CA ASN A 52 0.46 -5.91 -1.68
C ASN A 52 0.83 -4.54 -1.12
N LEU A 53 1.23 -4.44 0.16
CA LEU A 53 1.74 -3.22 0.76
C LEU A 53 3.08 -2.82 0.14
N ASN A 54 3.99 -3.77 -0.03
CA ASN A 54 5.30 -3.50 -0.62
C ASN A 54 5.17 -3.11 -2.10
N ASP A 55 4.31 -3.79 -2.85
CA ASP A 55 4.02 -3.44 -4.24
C ASP A 55 3.38 -2.04 -4.35
N ALA A 56 2.44 -1.71 -3.46
CA ALA A 56 1.81 -0.40 -3.41
C ALA A 56 2.80 0.72 -3.03
N VAL A 57 3.75 0.48 -2.12
CA VAL A 57 4.80 1.44 -1.78
C VAL A 57 5.71 1.67 -2.99
N LEU A 58 6.21 0.62 -3.61
CA LEU A 58 7.11 0.77 -4.77
C LEU A 58 6.39 1.48 -5.93
N THR A 59 5.12 1.18 -6.15
CA THR A 59 4.28 1.86 -7.14
C THR A 59 4.06 3.34 -6.81
N TYR A 60 3.78 3.66 -5.54
CA TYR A 60 3.57 5.03 -5.09
C TYR A 60 4.81 5.92 -5.30
N PHE A 61 5.99 5.35 -5.15
CA PHE A 61 7.28 6.02 -5.37
C PHE A 61 7.78 5.89 -6.82
N GLU A 62 6.92 5.44 -7.74
CA GLU A 62 7.21 5.33 -9.18
C GLU A 62 8.45 4.47 -9.48
N VAL A 63 8.70 3.44 -8.67
CA VAL A 63 9.80 2.51 -8.89
C VAL A 63 9.47 1.64 -10.12
N PRO A 64 10.28 1.66 -11.19
CA PRO A 64 10.09 0.82 -12.35
C PRO A 64 10.09 -0.67 -11.99
N ARG A 65 9.22 -1.45 -12.65
CA ARG A 65 9.01 -2.86 -12.28
C ARG A 65 10.28 -3.71 -12.36
N ASN A 66 11.15 -3.47 -13.34
CA ASN A 66 12.43 -4.16 -13.50
C ASN A 66 13.42 -3.90 -12.35
N GLU A 67 13.27 -2.77 -11.64
CA GLU A 67 14.06 -2.47 -10.45
C GLU A 67 13.36 -2.94 -9.17
N ALA A 68 12.04 -2.83 -9.10
CA ALA A 68 11.23 -3.30 -7.98
C ALA A 68 11.47 -4.80 -7.68
N VAL A 69 11.62 -5.64 -8.72
CA VAL A 69 11.93 -7.07 -8.57
C VAL A 69 13.33 -7.34 -8.01
N MET A 70 14.21 -6.34 -8.01
CA MET A 70 15.57 -6.41 -7.45
C MET A 70 15.64 -5.88 -6.01
N ALA A 71 14.51 -5.49 -5.41
CA ALA A 71 14.47 -5.02 -4.04
C ALA A 71 14.93 -6.12 -3.06
N ASP A 72 15.85 -5.77 -2.17
CA ASP A 72 16.44 -6.65 -1.15
C ASP A 72 15.91 -6.34 0.26
N PHE A 73 14.79 -5.60 0.34
CA PHE A 73 14.14 -5.21 1.58
C PHE A 73 12.63 -5.43 1.49
N VAL A 74 11.98 -5.55 2.65
CA VAL A 74 10.53 -5.67 2.79
C VAL A 74 10.08 -4.80 3.95
N TYR A 75 9.02 -4.03 3.75
CA TYR A 75 8.25 -3.42 4.83
C TYR A 75 7.34 -4.48 5.45
N ALA A 76 7.70 -4.93 6.65
CA ALA A 76 6.92 -5.87 7.44
C ALA A 76 6.71 -5.34 8.87
N PRO A 77 5.59 -5.69 9.52
CA PRO A 77 5.36 -5.31 10.91
C PRO A 77 6.40 -5.99 11.83
N THR A 78 7.05 -5.20 12.69
CA THR A 78 8.11 -5.68 13.60
C THR A 78 7.61 -6.51 14.79
N GLN A 79 6.29 -6.53 15.08
CA GLN A 79 5.59 -7.36 16.07
C GLN A 79 4.06 -7.10 15.99
N PRO A 80 3.18 -8.01 16.47
CA PRO A 80 1.72 -7.90 16.33
C PRO A 80 1.13 -6.97 17.38
N THR A 81 1.31 -5.66 17.24
CA THR A 81 0.59 -4.72 18.10
C THR A 81 0.10 -3.51 17.32
N LEU A 82 -1.13 -3.61 16.81
CA LEU A 82 -1.94 -2.44 16.58
C LEU A 82 -3.32 -2.66 17.20
N ARG A 83 -3.57 -1.90 18.27
CA ARG A 83 -4.89 -1.73 18.86
C ARG A 83 -5.84 -1.30 17.75
N LEU A 84 -6.73 -2.21 17.36
CA LEU A 84 -7.90 -1.94 16.53
C LEU A 84 -8.81 -0.98 17.30
N LYS A 85 -8.60 0.33 17.16
CA LYS A 85 -9.53 1.34 17.67
C LYS A 85 -10.07 2.17 16.53
N ILE A 86 -10.98 1.60 15.75
CA ILE A 86 -11.94 2.41 14.99
C ILE A 86 -13.27 1.66 14.90
N LYS A 87 -14.33 2.24 15.46
CA LYS A 87 -15.72 1.84 15.16
C LYS A 87 -16.01 2.26 13.72
N PRO A 88 -16.34 1.36 12.78
CA PRO A 88 -16.75 1.78 11.45
C PRO A 88 -18.11 2.46 11.56
N LYS A 89 -18.18 3.74 11.18
CA LYS A 89 -19.47 4.36 10.82
C LYS A 89 -19.73 3.94 9.38
N GLU A 90 -20.54 2.89 9.19
CA GLU A 90 -20.96 2.43 7.87
C GLU A 90 -21.65 3.60 7.15
N LYS A 91 -20.95 4.17 6.15
CA LYS A 91 -21.65 4.89 5.09
C LYS A 91 -22.09 3.83 4.09
N PRO A 92 -23.35 3.83 3.63
CA PRO A 92 -23.81 2.88 2.64
C PRO A 92 -22.90 2.97 1.40
N ASN A 93 -22.56 1.82 0.82
CA ASN A 93 -21.83 1.76 -0.45
C ASN A 93 -22.73 2.38 -1.53
N ILE A 94 -22.40 3.60 -1.97
CA ILE A 94 -23.07 4.25 -3.09
C ILE A 94 -22.35 3.77 -4.36
N PHE A 95 -23.05 2.98 -5.16
CA PHE A 95 -22.61 2.65 -6.51
C PHE A 95 -22.96 3.82 -7.43
N VAL A 96 -21.95 4.49 -7.98
CA VAL A 96 -22.13 5.54 -8.97
C VAL A 96 -21.70 4.96 -10.32
N PRO A 97 -22.60 4.85 -11.31
CA PRO A 97 -22.20 4.46 -12.66
C PRO A 97 -21.33 5.56 -13.26
N VAL A 98 -20.15 5.19 -13.78
CA VAL A 98 -19.24 6.10 -14.49
C VAL A 98 -19.21 5.66 -15.95
N PHE A 99 -19.57 6.56 -16.86
CA PHE A 99 -19.56 6.31 -18.30
C PHE A 99 -18.37 7.06 -18.94
N PRO A 100 -17.63 6.44 -19.88
CA PRO A 100 -16.57 7.13 -20.60
C PRO A 100 -17.17 8.23 -21.49
N THR A 101 -16.60 9.43 -21.43
CA THR A 101 -16.92 10.52 -22.36
C THR A 101 -15.77 10.68 -23.35
N TYR A 102 -16.05 10.54 -24.64
CA TYR A 102 -15.08 10.81 -25.71
C TYR A 102 -15.35 12.20 -26.27
N SER A 103 -14.38 13.12 -26.15
CA SER A 103 -14.39 14.37 -26.90
C SER A 103 -13.70 14.09 -28.23
N HIS A 104 -14.46 14.05 -29.32
CA HIS A 104 -13.87 14.15 -30.65
C HIS A 104 -13.39 15.59 -30.82
N ALA A 105 -12.07 15.78 -30.87
CA ALA A 105 -11.45 17.00 -31.35
C ALA A 105 -11.34 16.95 -32.88
#